data_AF-A0A535D355-F1
#
_entry.id   AF-A0A535D355-F1
#
_cell.length_a   1.000
_cell.length_b   1.000
_cell.length_c   1.000
_cell.angle_alpha   90.00
_cell.angle_beta   90.00
_cell.angle_gamma   90.00
#
_symmetry.space_group_name_H-M   'P 1'
#
loop_
_entity.id
_entity.type
_entity.pdbx_description
1 polymer ?
#
loop_
_entity_poly.entity_id
_entity_poly.type
_entity_poly.pdbx_seq_one_letter_code
_entity_poly.pdbx_strand_id
1 'polypeptide(L)'
;MRKSVKQHAFSHILPICLLVVLLGIALLTVFVQADQYGITIDEPLQDQYGRSTLAWYESMGRDTSFLTSFPASDFQPQHGAAFETLVAAAQQVFDHQWYTRAVVSGLAGVVGVVAIALCGLELGGWWMALLAALSLWLYPRFFGAIFNN
;
A
#
# COMPACT_ATOMS: atom_id res chain seq x y z
N MET A 1 3.57 19.86 -36.43
CA MET A 1 2.22 19.42 -36.85
C MET A 1 1.29 19.44 -35.65
N ARG A 2 0.19 20.20 -35.71
CA ARG A 2 -0.80 20.29 -34.60
C ARG A 2 -1.65 19.01 -34.63
N LYS A 3 -1.61 18.19 -33.58
CA LYS A 3 -2.48 17.00 -33.48
C LYS A 3 -3.95 17.45 -33.56
N SER A 4 -4.79 16.71 -34.27
CA SER A 4 -6.23 16.97 -34.33
C SER A 4 -6.83 16.94 -32.92
N VAL A 5 -7.82 17.78 -32.65
CA VAL A 5 -8.55 17.81 -31.36
C VAL A 5 -9.01 16.39 -30.95
N LYS A 6 -9.48 15.59 -31.92
CA LYS A 6 -9.88 14.19 -31.69
C LYS A 6 -8.70 13.30 -31.26
N GLN A 7 -7.55 13.45 -31.90
CA GLN A 7 -6.35 12.67 -31.57
C GLN A 7 -5.79 13.04 -30.20
N HIS A 8 -5.84 14.32 -29.83
CA HIS A 8 -5.42 14.76 -28.50
C HIS A 8 -6.35 14.21 -27.41
N ALA A 9 -7.67 14.34 -27.60
CA ALA A 9 -8.66 13.79 -26.68
C ALA A 9 -8.49 12.28 -26.46
N PHE A 10 -8.27 11.52 -27.52
CA PHE A 10 -8.05 10.07 -27.43
C PHE A 10 -6.72 9.69 -26.77
N SER A 11 -5.63 10.42 -27.05
CA SER A 11 -4.29 10.06 -26.54
C SER A 11 -3.99 10.56 -25.14
N HIS A 12 -4.76 11.51 -24.62
CA HIS A 12 -4.52 12.14 -23.32
C HIS A 12 -5.75 12.07 -22.43
N ILE A 13 -6.86 12.70 -22.84
CA ILE A 13 -8.02 12.88 -21.98
C ILE A 13 -8.64 11.53 -21.61
N LEU A 14 -8.88 10.66 -22.60
CA LEU A 14 -9.49 9.35 -22.35
C LEU A 14 -8.67 8.47 -21.37
N PRO A 15 -7.38 8.19 -21.60
CA PRO A 15 -6.60 7.37 -20.67
C PRO A 15 -6.44 8.01 -19.29
N ILE A 16 -6.38 9.34 -19.19
CA ILE A 16 -6.40 10.04 -17.90
C ILE A 16 -7.71 9.77 -17.17
N CYS A 17 -8.86 9.96 -17.82
CA CYS A 17 -10.16 9.70 -17.21
C CYS A 17 -10.29 8.24 -16.76
N LEU A 18 -9.85 7.28 -17.58
CA LEU A 18 -9.86 5.87 -17.23
C LEU A 18 -8.93 5.55 -16.05
N LEU A 19 -7.74 6.16 -16.02
CA LEU A 19 -6.81 6.02 -14.90
C LEU A 19 -7.39 6.59 -13.61
N VAL A 20 -8.04 7.76 -13.66
CA VAL A 20 -8.72 8.36 -12.50
C VAL A 20 -9.84 7.44 -12.00
N VAL A 21 -10.64 6.87 -12.91
CA VAL A 21 -11.69 5.91 -12.55
C VAL A 21 -11.08 4.65 -11.91
N LEU A 22 -10.02 4.09 -12.50
CA LEU A 22 -9.31 2.94 -11.95
C LEU A 22 -8.78 3.22 -10.53
N LEU A 23 -8.15 4.37 -10.32
CA LEU A 23 -7.63 4.76 -8.99
C LEU A 23 -8.76 5.00 -7.99
N GLY A 24 -9.89 5.57 -8.43
CA GLY A 24 -11.09 5.71 -7.60
C GLY A 24 -11.66 4.35 -7.17
N ILE A 25 -11.74 3.39 -8.10
CA ILE A 25 -12.14 2.01 -7.80
C ILE A 25 -11.12 1.35 -6.87
N ALA A 26 -9.83 1.58 -7.08
CA ALA A 26 -8.78 1.00 -6.25
C ALA A 26 -8.88 1.50 -4.80
N LEU A 27 -9.06 2.81 -4.60
CA LEU A 27 -9.28 3.40 -3.28
C LEU A 27 -10.55 2.85 -2.62
N LEU A 28 -11.68 2.80 -3.34
CA LEU A 28 -12.92 2.23 -2.80
C LEU A 28 -12.74 0.77 -2.39
N THR A 29 -12.06 -0.02 -3.22
CA THR A 29 -11.77 -1.43 -2.96
C THR A 29 -11.01 -1.60 -1.66
N VAL A 30 -10.02 -0.75 -1.36
CA VAL A 30 -9.26 -0.82 -0.10
C VAL A 30 -10.18 -0.78 1.12
N PHE A 31 -11.11 0.17 1.17
CA PHE A 31 -11.99 0.33 2.34
C PHE A 31 -13.08 -0.74 2.44
N VAL A 32 -13.56 -1.25 1.30
CA VAL A 32 -14.63 -2.26 1.25
C VAL A 32 -14.10 -3.68 1.48
N GLN A 33 -12.83 -3.94 1.16
CA GLN A 33 -12.24 -5.28 1.27
C GLN A 33 -11.35 -5.47 2.50
N ALA A 34 -11.02 -4.42 3.25
CA ALA A 34 -10.08 -4.49 4.37
C ALA A 34 -10.44 -5.51 5.48
N ASP A 35 -11.71 -5.91 5.62
CA ASP A 35 -12.18 -6.92 6.57
C ASP A 35 -12.57 -8.26 5.92
N GLN A 36 -12.43 -8.39 4.59
CA GLN A 36 -12.82 -9.58 3.84
C GLN A 36 -11.67 -10.59 3.69
N TYR A 37 -10.46 -10.18 4.07
CA TYR A 37 -9.26 -10.99 3.97
C TYR A 37 -8.89 -11.63 5.31
N GLY A 38 -8.35 -12.84 5.24
CA GLY A 38 -7.88 -13.56 6.42
C GLY A 38 -6.54 -13.03 6.90
N ILE A 39 -6.35 -13.01 8.21
CA ILE A 39 -5.07 -12.68 8.87
C ILE A 39 -4.13 -13.87 8.68
N THR A 40 -2.96 -13.65 8.11
CA THR A 40 -1.92 -14.68 7.98
C THR A 40 -1.10 -14.83 9.26
N ILE A 41 -0.04 -15.62 9.20
CA ILE A 41 0.85 -15.85 10.35
C ILE A 41 1.81 -14.68 10.60
N ASP A 42 2.00 -13.81 9.61
CA ASP A 42 2.98 -12.71 9.67
C ASP A 42 2.42 -11.49 10.42
N GLU A 43 1.13 -11.17 10.24
CA GLU A 43 0.52 -9.94 10.74
C GLU A 43 0.56 -9.80 12.27
N PRO A 44 0.35 -10.85 13.10
CA PRO A 44 0.51 -10.72 14.54
C PRO A 44 1.94 -10.36 14.96
N LEU A 45 2.95 -10.89 14.27
CA LEU A 45 4.36 -10.60 14.55
C LEU A 45 4.71 -9.18 14.11
N GLN A 46 4.31 -8.79 12.89
CA GLN A 46 4.44 -7.44 12.35
C GLN A 46 3.76 -6.39 13.24
N ASP A 47 2.57 -6.71 13.76
CA ASP A 47 1.81 -5.85 14.66
C ASP A 47 2.52 -5.62 15.99
N GLN A 48 3.03 -6.68 16.61
CA GLN A 48 3.82 -6.57 17.82
C GLN A 48 5.12 -5.78 17.57
N TYR A 49 5.76 -5.98 16.41
CA TYR A 49 7.00 -5.29 16.05
C TYR A 49 6.77 -3.80 15.81
N GLY A 50 5.70 -3.43 15.11
CA GLY A 50 5.27 -2.06 14.92
C GLY A 50 4.99 -1.35 16.24
N ARG A 51 4.23 -1.99 17.15
CA ARG A 51 3.91 -1.43 18.47
C ARG A 51 5.14 -1.22 19.36
N SER A 52 6.03 -2.20 19.42
CA SER A 52 7.28 -2.07 20.20
C SER A 52 8.25 -1.06 19.61
N THR A 53 8.30 -0.92 18.28
CA THR A 53 9.10 0.12 17.63
C THR A 53 8.49 1.51 17.86
N LEU A 54 7.17 1.64 17.78
CA LEU A 54 6.48 2.90 18.09
C LEU A 54 6.74 3.34 19.54
N ALA A 55 6.70 2.40 20.50
CA ALA A 55 7.03 2.66 21.90
C ALA A 55 8.48 3.19 22.08
N TRP A 56 9.43 2.74 21.26
CA TRP A 56 10.78 3.31 21.24
C TRP A 56 10.75 4.79 20.85
N TYR A 57 10.02 5.18 19.80
CA TYR A 57 9.89 6.58 19.39
C TYR A 57 9.18 7.43 20.44
N GLU A 58 8.05 6.96 20.97
CA GLU A 58 7.25 7.66 21.99
C GLU A 58 8.01 7.86 23.30
N SER A 59 8.84 6.88 23.66
CA SER A 59 9.67 6.93 24.88
C SER A 59 10.98 7.70 24.68
N MET A 60 11.27 8.19 23.47
CA MET A 60 12.56 8.80 23.08
C MET A 60 13.75 7.85 23.29
N GLY A 61 13.54 6.57 22.96
CA GLY A 61 14.55 5.54 22.95
C GLY A 61 14.77 4.80 24.26
N ARG A 62 13.92 5.03 25.27
CA ARG A 62 14.00 4.33 26.57
C ARG A 62 13.44 2.91 26.50
N ASP A 63 12.39 2.69 25.73
CA ASP A 63 11.81 1.37 25.51
C ASP A 63 12.52 0.68 24.34
N THR A 64 13.37 -0.30 24.66
CA THR A 64 14.11 -1.09 23.66
C THR A 64 13.53 -2.49 23.48
N SER A 65 12.26 -2.71 23.87
CA SER A 65 11.63 -4.03 23.81
C SER A 65 11.66 -4.63 22.41
N PHE A 66 11.56 -3.82 21.35
CA PHE A 66 11.64 -4.27 19.95
C PHE A 66 12.94 -5.04 19.62
N LEU A 67 14.02 -4.86 20.38
CA LEU A 67 15.29 -5.59 20.22
C LEU A 67 15.28 -6.98 20.89
N THR A 68 14.40 -7.19 21.87
CA THR A 68 14.43 -8.37 22.75
C THR A 68 13.14 -9.20 22.72
N SER A 69 12.05 -8.63 22.22
CA SER A 69 10.72 -9.25 22.24
C SER A 69 10.50 -10.32 21.18
N PHE A 70 11.45 -10.51 20.26
CA PHE A 70 11.35 -11.46 19.15
C PHE A 70 12.47 -12.50 19.25
N PRO A 71 12.16 -13.81 19.17
CA PRO A 71 13.16 -14.85 19.03
C PRO A 71 14.11 -14.53 17.87
N ALA A 72 15.40 -14.84 18.02
CA ALA A 72 16.37 -14.66 16.93
C ALA A 72 15.99 -15.46 15.66
N SER A 73 15.15 -16.49 15.80
CA SER A 73 14.58 -17.29 14.71
C SER A 73 13.49 -16.58 13.90
N ASP A 74 12.91 -15.49 14.39
CA ASP A 74 11.67 -14.94 13.83
C ASP A 74 11.93 -13.81 12.81
N PHE A 75 13.19 -13.55 12.47
CA PHE A 75 13.67 -12.66 11.39
C PHE A 75 13.12 -11.21 11.37
N GLN A 76 12.20 -10.81 12.25
CA GLN A 76 11.61 -9.46 12.30
C GLN A 76 12.64 -8.32 12.38
N PRO A 77 13.74 -8.42 13.18
CA PRO A 77 14.78 -7.40 13.20
C PRO A 77 15.55 -7.23 11.87
N GLN A 78 15.38 -8.14 10.90
CA GLN A 78 15.96 -8.04 9.57
C GLN A 78 15.08 -7.21 8.61
N HIS A 79 13.84 -6.92 8.99
CA HIS A 79 12.93 -6.04 8.27
C HIS A 79 12.99 -4.61 8.83
N GLY A 80 12.98 -3.63 7.93
CA GLY A 80 12.90 -2.22 8.32
C GLY A 80 11.57 -1.94 9.03
N ALA A 81 11.62 -1.38 10.23
CA ALA A 81 10.43 -1.17 11.06
C ALA A 81 9.55 0.02 10.66
N ALA A 82 9.95 0.80 9.66
CA ALA A 82 9.30 2.07 9.32
C ALA A 82 7.83 1.90 8.95
N PHE A 83 7.50 0.89 8.14
CA PHE A 83 6.12 0.64 7.73
C PHE A 83 5.26 0.15 8.89
N GLU A 84 5.75 -0.83 9.66
CA GLU A 84 5.03 -1.34 10.83
C GLU A 84 4.81 -0.27 11.91
N THR A 85 5.77 0.65 12.07
CA THR A 85 5.61 1.80 12.97
C THR A 85 4.49 2.73 12.51
N LEU A 86 4.38 2.99 11.21
CA LEU A 86 3.29 3.78 10.62
C LEU A 86 1.94 3.09 10.82
N VAL A 87 1.87 1.77 10.59
CA VAL A 87 0.66 0.98 10.83
C VAL A 87 0.26 1.04 12.30
N ALA A 88 1.20 0.82 13.22
CA ALA A 88 0.95 0.89 14.66
C ALA A 88 0.44 2.27 15.11
N ALA A 89 1.01 3.35 14.56
CA ALA A 89 0.55 4.71 14.86
C ALA A 89 -0.88 4.94 14.37
N ALA A 90 -1.24 4.44 13.18
CA ALA A 90 -2.62 4.49 12.70
C ALA A 90 -3.58 3.68 13.59
N GLN A 91 -3.16 2.48 14.03
CA GLN A 91 -3.97 1.63 14.91
C GLN A 91 -4.19 2.25 16.31
N GLN A 92 -3.29 3.10 16.81
CA GLN A 92 -3.54 3.86 18.05
C GLN A 92 -4.63 4.92 17.87
N VAL A 93 -4.77 5.48 16.66
CA VAL A 93 -5.75 6.53 16.36
C VAL A 93 -7.13 5.94 16.05
N PHE A 94 -7.18 4.79 15.39
CA PHE A 94 -8.41 4.15 14.93
C PHE A 94 -8.66 2.82 15.65
N ASP A 95 -9.79 2.69 16.35
CA ASP A 95 -10.14 1.57 17.24
C ASP A 95 -10.58 0.28 16.50
N HIS A 96 -9.83 -0.14 15.48
CA HIS A 96 -10.06 -1.35 14.70
C HIS A 96 -8.73 -1.94 14.20
N GLN A 97 -8.01 -2.67 15.05
CA GLN A 97 -6.64 -3.11 14.81
C GLN A 97 -6.38 -3.70 13.41
N TRP A 98 -7.12 -4.75 13.02
CA TRP A 98 -6.86 -5.48 11.77
C TRP A 98 -7.39 -4.74 10.54
N TYR A 99 -8.57 -4.13 10.65
CA TYR A 99 -9.12 -3.29 9.58
C TYR A 99 -8.19 -2.12 9.26
N THR A 100 -7.71 -1.41 10.28
CA THR A 100 -6.79 -0.28 10.12
C THR A 100 -5.49 -0.72 9.46
N ARG A 101 -4.91 -1.87 9.85
CA ARG A 101 -3.75 -2.44 9.16
C ARG A 101 -4.04 -2.69 7.68
N ALA A 102 -5.12 -3.41 7.36
CA ALA A 102 -5.47 -3.73 5.99
C ALA A 102 -5.74 -2.47 5.14
N VAL A 103 -6.34 -1.43 5.72
CA VAL A 103 -6.52 -0.13 5.05
C VAL A 103 -5.16 0.53 4.79
N VAL A 104 -4.26 0.57 5.76
CA VAL A 104 -2.94 1.20 5.59
C VAL A 104 -2.09 0.45 4.56
N SER A 105 -2.05 -0.89 4.61
CA SER A 105 -1.41 -1.73 3.59
C SER A 105 -2.05 -1.55 2.21
N GLY A 106 -3.39 -1.51 2.14
CA GLY A 106 -4.12 -1.29 0.91
C GLY A 106 -3.81 0.07 0.28
N LEU A 107 -3.76 1.13 1.08
CA LEU A 107 -3.38 2.48 0.63
C LEU A 107 -1.94 2.53 0.12
N ALA A 108 -1.00 1.85 0.80
CA ALA A 108 0.37 1.69 0.31
C ALA A 108 0.40 0.95 -1.04
N GLY A 109 -0.44 -0.06 -1.21
CA GLY A 109 -0.70 -0.73 -2.49
C GLY A 109 -1.15 0.24 -3.59
N VAL A 110 -2.13 1.10 -3.31
CA VAL A 110 -2.60 2.12 -4.25
C VAL A 110 -1.48 3.10 -4.63
N VAL A 111 -0.63 3.50 -3.67
CA VAL A 111 0.57 4.31 -3.97
C VAL A 111 1.51 3.57 -4.93
N GLY A 112 1.69 2.25 -4.76
CA GLY A 112 2.43 1.41 -5.70
C GLY A 112 1.83 1.41 -7.12
N VAL A 113 0.49 1.38 -7.24
CA VAL A 113 -0.21 1.48 -8.53
C VAL A 113 0.01 2.86 -9.17
N VAL A 114 -0.01 3.94 -8.39
CA VAL A 114 0.32 5.28 -8.89
C VAL A 114 1.77 5.34 -9.37
N ALA A 115 2.70 4.78 -8.59
CA ALA A 115 4.12 4.76 -8.94
C ALA A 115 4.38 4.03 -10.27
N ILE A 116 3.78 2.84 -10.48
CA ILE A 116 3.95 2.12 -11.74
C ILE A 116 3.27 2.83 -12.92
N ALA A 117 2.15 3.54 -12.67
CA ALA A 117 1.50 4.38 -13.68
C ALA A 117 2.43 5.52 -14.13
N LEU A 118 3.12 6.17 -13.19
CA LEU A 118 4.09 7.23 -13.50
C LEU A 118 5.29 6.69 -14.30
N CYS A 119 5.79 5.50 -13.97
CA CYS A 119 6.81 4.83 -14.80
C CYS A 119 6.30 4.54 -16.21
N GLY A 120 5.06 4.05 -16.35
CA GLY A 120 4.43 3.84 -17.65
C GLY A 120 4.25 5.14 -18.44
N LEU A 121 3.90 6.24 -17.74
CA LEU A 121 3.77 7.56 -18.34
C LEU A 121 5.08 8.03 -18.99
N GLU A 122 6.20 7.87 -18.28
CA GLU A 122 7.53 8.25 -18.75
C GLU A 122 7.97 7.43 -19.97
N LEU A 123 7.62 6.13 -20.01
CA LEU A 123 8.05 5.22 -21.07
C LEU A 123 7.21 5.29 -22.36
N GLY A 124 5.91 5.62 -22.26
CA GLY A 124 5.01 5.52 -23.41
C GLY A 124 3.76 6.38 -23.35
N GLY A 125 3.72 7.38 -22.47
CA GLY A 125 2.57 8.28 -22.33
C GLY A 125 1.38 7.67 -21.59
N TRP A 126 0.24 8.36 -21.63
CA TRP A 126 -0.93 8.06 -20.80
C TRP A 126 -1.54 6.66 -20.99
N TRP A 127 -1.47 6.11 -22.20
CA TRP A 127 -1.91 4.73 -22.43
C TRP A 127 -0.99 3.70 -21.76
N MET A 128 0.32 3.96 -21.67
CA MET A 128 1.23 3.13 -20.89
C MET A 128 1.07 3.31 -19.39
N ALA A 129 0.77 4.53 -18.93
CA ALA A 129 0.41 4.75 -17.54
C ALA A 129 -0.81 3.91 -17.13
N LEU A 130 -1.88 3.95 -17.93
CA LEU A 130 -3.10 3.17 -17.69
C LEU A 130 -2.83 1.66 -17.76
N LEU A 131 -2.11 1.19 -18.78
CA LEU A 131 -1.82 -0.24 -18.92
C LEU A 131 -1.00 -0.74 -17.73
N ALA A 132 0.06 -0.03 -17.34
CA ALA A 132 0.90 -0.41 -16.22
C ALA A 132 0.12 -0.47 -14.90
N ALA A 133 -0.70 0.55 -14.62
CA ALA A 133 -1.58 0.59 -13.45
C ALA A 133 -2.57 -0.58 -13.44
N LEU A 134 -3.25 -0.80 -14.56
CA LEU A 134 -4.25 -1.86 -14.72
C LEU A 134 -3.61 -3.25 -14.57
N SER A 135 -2.45 -3.47 -15.17
CA SER A 135 -1.72 -4.73 -15.08
C SER A 135 -1.29 -5.05 -13.65
N LEU A 136 -0.79 -4.07 -12.89
CA LEU A 136 -0.42 -4.30 -11.49
C LEU A 136 -1.66 -4.53 -10.62
N TRP A 137 -2.71 -3.74 -10.81
CA TRP A 137 -3.96 -3.86 -10.04
C TRP A 137 -4.65 -5.21 -10.24
N LEU A 138 -4.65 -5.73 -11.47
CA LEU A 138 -5.24 -7.03 -11.78
C LEU A 138 -4.29 -8.21 -11.50
N TYR A 139 -3.04 -7.97 -11.09
CA TYR A 139 -2.11 -9.03 -10.77
C TYR A 139 -2.46 -9.67 -9.41
N PRO A 140 -2.94 -10.94 -9.37
CA PRO A 140 -3.56 -11.49 -8.16
C PRO A 140 -2.65 -11.53 -6.95
N ARG A 141 -1.35 -11.77 -7.16
CA ARG A 141 -0.38 -11.81 -6.07
C ARG A 141 -0.17 -10.44 -5.43
N PHE A 142 -0.12 -9.38 -6.23
CA PHE A 142 -0.06 -8.01 -5.69
C PHE A 142 -1.37 -7.66 -5.00
N PHE A 143 -2.51 -7.92 -5.66
CA PHE A 143 -3.83 -7.62 -5.12
C PHE A 143 -4.12 -8.33 -3.78
N GLY A 144 -3.72 -9.59 -3.62
CA GLY A 144 -3.86 -10.28 -2.34
C GLY A 144 -2.85 -9.77 -1.30
N ALA A 145 -1.62 -9.48 -1.70
CA ALA A 145 -0.57 -9.04 -0.77
C ALA A 145 -0.89 -7.70 -0.10
N ILE A 146 -1.56 -6.76 -0.79
CA ILE A 146 -1.89 -5.45 -0.21
C ILE A 146 -2.90 -5.51 0.96
N PHE A 147 -3.53 -6.67 1.21
CA PHE A 147 -4.43 -6.89 2.35
C PHE A 147 -3.86 -7.84 3.41
N ASN A 148 -2.80 -8.58 3.09
CA ASN A 148 -2.27 -9.69 3.91
C ASN A 148 -0.78 -9.51 4.26
N ASN A 149 -0.19 -8.33 4.01
CA ASN A 149 1.22 -8.03 4.29
C ASN A 149 1.47 -6.55 4.55
#